data_AF-D6C4L3-F1
#
_entry.id   AF-D6C4L3-F1
#
_cell.length_a   1.000
_cell.length_b   1.000
_cell.length_c   1.000
_cell.angle_alpha   90.00
_cell.angle_beta   90.00
_cell.angle_gamma   90.00
#
_symmetry.space_group_name_H-M   'P 1'
#
loop_
_entity.id
_entity.type
_entity.pdbx_description
1 polymer ?
#
loop_
_entity_poly.entity_id
_entity_poly.type
_entity_poly.pdbx_seq_one_letter_code
_entity_poly.pdbx_strand_id
1 'polypeptide(L)' 'MKLTCVLIAAVLLLAVCQLDSADATGYMRKNPSLRSPKRTRGCKSKGSFCWNGIECCGGNCFFACIY' A
#
# COMPACT_ATOMS: atom_id res chain seq x y z
N MET A 1 11.18 44.12 7.52
CA MET A 1 10.53 43.79 6.23
C MET A 1 11.22 42.65 5.48
N LYS A 2 12.56 42.52 5.51
CA LYS A 2 13.27 41.39 4.86
C LYS A 2 13.02 40.04 5.55
N LEU A 3 12.95 40.05 6.88
CA LEU A 3 12.82 38.84 7.69
C LEU A 3 11.48 38.13 7.48
N THR A 4 10.39 38.89 7.36
CA THR A 4 9.05 38.36 7.05
C THR A 4 9.00 37.66 5.70
N CYS A 5 9.65 38.21 4.67
CA CYS A 5 9.72 37.57 3.35
C CYS A 5 10.45 36.22 3.40
N VAL A 6 11.57 36.14 4.13
CA VAL A 6 12.31 34.89 4.31
C VAL A 6 11.49 33.85 5.06
N LEU A 7 10.77 34.26 6.11
CA LEU A 7 9.88 33.36 6.85
C LEU A 7 8.75 32.81 5.98
N ILE A 8 8.11 33.66 5.17
CA ILE A 8 7.04 33.23 4.25
C ILE A 8 7.58 32.21 3.24
N ALA A 9 8.76 32.48 2.64
CA ALA A 9 9.39 31.56 1.70
C ALA A 9 9.74 30.20 2.35
N ALA A 10 10.26 30.21 3.58
CA ALA A 10 10.56 28.99 4.32
C ALA A 10 9.30 28.17 4.64
N VAL A 11 8.20 28.82 5.04
CA VAL A 11 6.91 28.16 5.31
C VAL A 11 6.32 27.55 4.03
N LEU A 12 6.41 28.25 2.89
CA LEU A 12 5.98 27.73 1.59
C LEU A 12 6.75 26.48 1.19
N LEU A 13 8.08 26.48 1.33
CA LEU A 13 8.91 25.30 1.03
C LEU A 13 8.55 24.11 1.92
N LEU A 14 8.35 24.33 3.22
CA LEU A 14 7.91 23.28 4.14
C LEU A 14 6.54 22.71 3.74
N ALA A 15 5.58 23.56 3.38
CA ALA A 15 4.25 23.12 2.93
C ALA A 15 4.31 22.25 1.67
N VAL A 16 5.17 22.59 0.70
CA VAL A 16 5.38 21.78 -0.51
C VAL A 16 5.96 20.40 -0.19
N CYS A 17 6.96 20.31 0.70
CA CYS A 17 7.51 19.01 1.13
C CYS A 17 6.46 18.12 1.82
N GLN A 18 5.56 18.71 2.62
CA GLN A 18 4.46 17.97 3.25
C GLN A 18 3.41 17.53 2.23
N LEU A 19 3.12 18.37 1.22
CA LEU A 19 2.16 18.04 0.17
C LEU A 19 2.65 16.91 -0.73
N ASP A 20 3.92 16.92 -1.14
CA ASP A 20 4.53 15.82 -1.93
C ASP A 20 4.51 14.49 -1.17
N SER A 21 4.77 14.54 0.14
CA SER A 21 4.67 13.38 1.03
C SER A 21 3.23 12.86 1.17
N ALA A 22 2.26 13.78 1.23
CA ALA A 22 0.83 13.43 1.26
C ALA A 22 0.36 12.87 -0.09
N ASP A 23 0.85 13.41 -1.21
CA ASP A 23 0.50 12.96 -2.55
C ASP A 23 1.13 11.59 -2.86
N ALA A 24 2.36 11.31 -2.41
CA ALA A 24 2.94 9.96 -2.41
C ALA A 24 2.05 8.91 -1.72
N THR A 25 1.28 9.33 -0.70
CA THR A 25 0.24 8.52 -0.07
C THR A 25 -1.14 8.63 -0.72
N GLY A 26 -1.39 9.70 -1.48
CA GLY A 26 -2.63 10.04 -2.17
C GLY A 26 -2.84 9.26 -3.48
N TYR A 27 -1.78 9.00 -4.26
CA TYR A 27 -1.87 8.12 -5.44
C TYR A 27 -2.11 6.66 -5.04
N MET A 28 -1.69 6.28 -3.84
CA MET A 28 -2.02 5.00 -3.20
C MET A 28 -3.48 4.92 -2.72
N ARG A 29 -4.21 6.05 -2.70
CA ARG A 29 -5.60 6.13 -2.19
C ARG A 29 -6.69 6.11 -3.25
N LYS A 30 -6.35 5.88 -4.52
CA LYS A 30 -7.32 5.86 -5.64
C LYS A 30 -8.11 4.55 -5.84
N ASN A 31 -8.05 3.62 -4.88
CA ASN A 31 -9.00 2.50 -4.78
C ASN A 31 -9.37 2.18 -3.31
N PRO A 32 -10.35 2.89 -2.72
CA PRO A 32 -10.94 2.54 -1.42
C PRO A 32 -11.66 1.18 -1.40
N SER A 33 -11.71 0.46 -2.53
CA SER A 33 -12.31 -0.87 -2.68
C SER A 33 -11.30 -2.03 -2.57
N LEU A 34 -9.98 -1.77 -2.50
CA LEU A 34 -8.98 -2.78 -2.08
C LEU A 34 -8.88 -2.82 -0.55
N ARG A 35 -9.99 -3.26 0.02
CA ARG A 35 -10.23 -3.61 1.40
C ARG A 35 -9.31 -4.76 1.85
N SER A 36 -8.15 -4.44 2.46
CA SER A 36 -7.42 -5.36 3.37
C SER A 36 -6.89 -6.68 2.73
N PRO A 37 -6.00 -7.45 3.38
CA PRO A 37 -5.74 -7.48 4.80
C PRO A 37 -4.34 -6.97 5.14
N LYS A 38 -4.09 -6.88 6.43
CA LYS A 38 -2.81 -7.21 7.07
C LYS A 38 -1.79 -7.89 6.13
N ARG A 39 -0.50 -7.71 6.41
CA ARG A 39 0.56 -8.68 6.06
C ARG A 39 0.30 -10.08 6.65
N THR A 40 -0.83 -10.70 6.32
CA THR A 40 -1.03 -12.14 6.28
C THR A 40 -0.48 -12.55 4.93
N ARG A 41 0.50 -13.46 4.90
CA ARG A 41 0.96 -14.12 3.66
C ARG A 41 -0.22 -14.27 2.71
N GLY A 42 -0.18 -13.60 1.56
CA GLY A 42 -1.25 -13.72 0.56
C GLY A 42 -1.45 -15.20 0.28
N CYS A 43 -2.69 -15.67 0.46
CA CYS A 43 -3.02 -17.02 0.08
C CYS A 43 -2.86 -17.16 -1.44
N LYS A 44 -2.32 -18.28 -1.88
CA LYS A 44 -2.10 -18.65 -3.27
C LYS A 44 -3.44 -18.89 -3.96
N SER A 45 -3.54 -18.38 -5.19
CA SER A 45 -4.72 -18.55 -6.04
C SER A 45 -4.78 -19.97 -6.63
N LYS A 46 -5.97 -20.37 -7.07
CA LYS A 46 -6.20 -21.66 -7.76
C LYS A 46 -5.20 -21.87 -8.90
N GLY A 47 -4.63 -23.07 -9.00
CA GLY A 47 -3.60 -23.44 -9.98
C GLY A 47 -2.17 -23.08 -9.57
N SER A 48 -1.98 -22.29 -8.51
CA SER A 48 -0.63 -21.98 -8.00
C SER A 48 -0.03 -23.19 -7.29
N PHE A 49 1.26 -23.44 -7.49
CA PHE A 49 1.98 -24.50 -6.78
C PHE A 49 1.92 -24.29 -5.27
N CYS A 50 1.58 -25.33 -4.52
CA CYS A 50 1.45 -25.27 -3.07
C CYS A 50 2.13 -26.48 -2.42
N TRP A 51 2.66 -26.28 -1.22
CA TRP A 51 3.16 -27.38 -0.38
C TRP A 51 2.16 -27.81 0.69
N ASN A 52 1.32 -26.88 1.16
CA ASN A 52 0.40 -27.12 2.26
C ASN A 52 -0.92 -26.37 2.04
N GLY A 53 -2.02 -26.89 2.60
CA GLY A 53 -3.37 -26.32 2.42
C GLY A 53 -3.49 -24.88 2.90
N ILE A 54 -2.74 -24.50 3.94
CA ILE A 54 -2.70 -23.15 4.52
C ILE A 54 -2.13 -22.11 3.54
N GLU A 55 -1.36 -22.55 2.54
CA GLU A 55 -0.89 -21.65 1.49
C GLU A 55 -2.02 -21.25 0.54
N CYS A 56 -3.06 -22.07 0.35
CA CYS A 56 -4.12 -21.84 -0.61
C CYS A 56 -5.31 -21.10 0.02
N CYS A 57 -5.98 -20.24 -0.76
CA CYS A 57 -7.15 -19.52 -0.27
C CYS A 57 -8.32 -20.47 0.08
N GLY A 58 -8.48 -21.57 -0.67
CA GLY A 58 -9.48 -22.61 -0.39
C GLY A 58 -9.04 -23.68 0.61
N GLY A 59 -7.89 -23.54 1.26
CA GLY A 59 -7.40 -24.51 2.26
C GLY A 59 -6.97 -25.87 1.70
N ASN A 60 -7.08 -26.08 0.38
CA ASN A 60 -6.88 -27.37 -0.28
C ASN A 60 -5.70 -27.31 -1.26
N CYS A 61 -4.70 -28.15 -1.01
CA CYS A 61 -3.47 -28.24 -1.79
C CYS A 61 -3.23 -29.67 -2.28
N PHE A 62 -3.02 -29.84 -3.58
CA PHE A 62 -2.67 -31.13 -4.21
C PHE A 62 -1.66 -30.89 -5.34
N PHE A 63 -0.42 -30.57 -4.96
CA PHE A 63 0.63 -29.97 -5.81
C PHE A 63 0.30 -28.58 -6.38
N ALA A 64 -0.97 -28.25 -6.51
CA ALA A 64 -1.48 -26.91 -6.77
C ALA A 64 -2.74 -26.65 -5.94
N CYS A 65 -3.08 -25.37 -5.76
CA CYS A 65 -4.32 -24.99 -5.11
C CYS A 65 -5.51 -25.38 -5.99
N ILE A 66 -6.41 -26.23 -5.48
CA ILE A 66 -7.55 -26.74 -6.28
C ILE A 66 -8.75 -25.77 -6.23
N TYR A 67 -8.86 -25.00 -5.14
CA TYR A 67 -10.00 -24.11 -4.84
C TYR A 67 -9.53 -22.70 -4.46
#